data_AF-A0A5J4XXJ9-F1
#
_entry.id   AF-A0A5J4XXJ9-F1
#
_cell.length_a   1.000
_cell.length_b   1.000
_cell.length_c   1.000
_cell.angle_alpha   90.00
_cell.angle_beta   90.00
_cell.angle_gamma   90.00
#
_symmetry.space_group_name_H-M   'P 1'
#
loop_
_entity.id
_entity.type
_entity.pdbx_description
1 polymer ?
#
loop_
_entity_poly.entity_id
_entity_poly.type
_entity_poly.pdbx_seq_one_letter_code
_entity_poly.pdbx_strand_id
1 'polypeptide(L)'
;MAEDGKKDTLVYKQVLVTYGYVTLWIFLSATVIMYNKWVLSFSGFPYPVALTLWHMFFCSALAFGVVKMGYVETINMSSETYLKAVVPIGACYAGTLWLGNAAYLYLSVSFIQMLKALMPVAVFVVGCAFGTEKYNGGTLVNMLIVSLGVAIASFGELNFVVIGVVLQMCSICTESTRLVLVQILLQRRGLKLNPITTLYYIAPCCFGFLLLPFAMLEAPKIMNDPSVVFSPAVFISNAAAAFALNMAVFLLIGKTSALTMNIAGVVKDWMLIGLSVLMYASPVTPLNLGGYFIAFLAVCLYNYRKLQSMKKAPPVASKDELQSASDPELRPLNTSK
;
A
#
# COMPACT_ATOMS: atom_id res chain seq x y z
N MET A 1 23.12 35.55 -13.88
CA MET A 1 21.67 35.85 -14.00
C MET A 1 20.91 34.90 -14.92
N ALA A 2 21.38 34.59 -16.15
CA ALA A 2 20.67 33.64 -17.03
C ALA A 2 20.70 32.16 -16.56
N GLU A 3 21.72 31.78 -15.80
CA GLU A 3 21.88 30.41 -15.26
C GLU A 3 20.99 30.13 -14.03
N ASP A 4 20.79 31.14 -13.17
CA ASP A 4 19.87 31.08 -12.02
C ASP A 4 18.43 30.96 -12.48
N GLY A 5 18.00 31.76 -13.47
CA GLY A 5 16.64 31.67 -14.02
C GLY A 5 16.33 30.30 -14.66
N LYS A 6 17.34 29.62 -15.24
CA LYS A 6 17.18 28.25 -15.74
C LYS A 6 17.07 27.21 -14.63
N LYS A 7 17.84 27.36 -13.54
CA LYS A 7 17.77 26.48 -12.37
C LYS A 7 16.42 26.61 -11.66
N ASP A 8 15.95 27.83 -11.45
CA ASP A 8 14.63 28.09 -10.84
C ASP A 8 13.51 27.49 -11.68
N THR A 9 13.53 27.72 -13.00
CA THR A 9 12.54 27.14 -13.93
C THR A 9 12.55 25.60 -13.91
N LEU A 10 13.73 24.98 -13.77
CA LEU A 10 13.87 23.52 -13.67
C LEU A 10 13.29 23.00 -12.35
N VAL A 11 13.55 23.67 -11.24
CA VAL A 11 13.02 23.34 -9.91
C VAL A 11 11.51 23.47 -9.88
N TYR A 12 10.94 24.57 -10.40
CA TYR A 12 9.49 24.74 -10.52
C TYR A 12 8.84 23.62 -11.35
N LYS A 13 9.43 23.25 -12.49
CA LYS A 13 8.93 22.13 -13.31
C LYS A 13 8.97 20.81 -12.54
N GLN A 14 10.04 20.52 -11.81
CA GLN A 14 10.17 19.27 -11.04
C GLN A 14 9.17 19.20 -9.88
N VAL A 15 8.94 20.32 -9.20
CA VAL A 15 7.92 20.44 -8.14
C VAL A 15 6.52 20.23 -8.71
N LEU A 16 6.19 20.88 -9.83
CA LEU A 16 4.88 20.76 -10.47
C LEU A 16 4.60 19.32 -10.97
N VAL A 17 5.61 18.67 -11.56
CA VAL A 17 5.52 17.26 -11.95
C VAL A 17 5.31 16.35 -10.74
N THR A 18 6.01 16.62 -9.63
CA THR A 18 5.85 15.87 -8.37
C THR A 18 4.44 15.98 -7.81
N TYR A 19 3.90 17.20 -7.71
CA TYR A 19 2.51 17.41 -7.29
C TYR A 19 1.51 16.78 -8.25
N GLY A 20 1.80 16.79 -9.56
CA GLY A 20 1.00 16.08 -10.56
C GLY A 20 0.88 14.59 -10.28
N TYR A 21 2.00 13.91 -9.99
CA TYR A 21 1.99 12.49 -9.63
C TYR A 21 1.24 12.22 -8.32
N VAL A 22 1.41 13.08 -7.31
CA VAL A 22 0.68 12.98 -6.03
C VAL A 22 -0.83 13.09 -6.27
N THR A 23 -1.28 14.12 -6.98
CA THR A 23 -2.70 14.33 -7.27
C THR A 23 -3.28 13.19 -8.08
N LEU A 24 -2.57 12.70 -9.11
CA LEU A 24 -3.00 11.55 -9.90
C LEU A 24 -3.17 10.29 -9.04
N TRP A 25 -2.21 10.01 -8.16
CA TRP A 25 -2.29 8.87 -7.25
C TRP A 25 -3.46 8.99 -6.28
N ILE A 26 -3.67 10.15 -5.67
CA ILE A 26 -4.80 10.41 -4.77
C ILE A 26 -6.13 10.22 -5.51
N PHE A 27 -6.26 10.80 -6.71
CA PHE A 27 -7.46 10.70 -7.53
C PHE A 27 -7.76 9.24 -7.93
N LEU A 28 -6.77 8.49 -8.41
CA LEU A 28 -6.94 7.09 -8.77
C LEU A 28 -7.24 6.23 -7.54
N SER A 29 -6.63 6.52 -6.39
CA SER A 29 -6.93 5.81 -5.15
C SER A 29 -8.37 6.07 -4.71
N ALA A 30 -8.85 7.31 -4.78
CA ALA A 30 -10.23 7.66 -4.49
C ALA A 30 -11.21 7.00 -5.47
N THR A 31 -10.89 7.02 -6.75
CA THR A 31 -11.67 6.37 -7.80
C THR A 31 -11.81 4.88 -7.49
N VAL A 32 -10.72 4.14 -7.27
CA VAL A 32 -10.79 2.70 -7.01
C VAL A 32 -11.54 2.38 -5.72
N ILE A 33 -11.29 3.13 -4.64
CA ILE A 33 -11.93 2.88 -3.34
C ILE A 33 -13.44 3.12 -3.41
N MET A 34 -13.84 4.27 -3.96
CA MET A 34 -15.26 4.60 -4.10
C MET A 34 -15.93 3.65 -5.10
N TYR A 35 -15.27 3.35 -6.22
CA TYR A 35 -15.84 2.47 -7.23
C TYR A 35 -16.01 1.04 -6.70
N ASN A 36 -15.04 0.51 -5.95
CA ASN A 36 -15.19 -0.80 -5.30
C ASN A 36 -16.35 -0.79 -4.30
N LYS A 37 -16.48 0.25 -3.47
CA LYS A 37 -17.64 0.39 -2.56
C LYS A 37 -18.95 0.42 -3.35
N TRP A 38 -19.00 1.16 -4.45
CA TRP A 38 -20.19 1.24 -5.30
C TRP A 38 -20.58 -0.12 -5.88
N VAL A 39 -19.61 -0.85 -6.44
CA VAL A 39 -19.84 -2.19 -7.00
C VAL A 39 -20.37 -3.15 -5.92
N LEU A 40 -19.71 -3.15 -4.76
CA LEU A 40 -20.01 -4.11 -3.69
C LEU A 40 -21.29 -3.80 -2.92
N SER A 41 -21.69 -2.54 -2.81
CA SER A 41 -22.83 -2.14 -1.98
C SER A 41 -24.05 -1.64 -2.76
N PHE A 42 -23.89 -1.22 -4.03
CA PHE A 42 -24.96 -0.52 -4.76
C PHE A 42 -25.21 -1.05 -6.17
N SER A 43 -24.24 -1.71 -6.83
CA SER A 43 -24.43 -2.18 -8.21
C SER A 43 -25.08 -3.56 -8.34
N GLY A 44 -25.46 -4.21 -7.24
CA GLY A 44 -25.98 -5.58 -7.24
C GLY A 44 -24.92 -6.67 -7.40
N PHE A 45 -23.66 -6.39 -7.01
CA PHE A 45 -22.56 -7.37 -7.04
C PHE A 45 -21.80 -7.43 -5.69
N PRO A 46 -22.37 -8.05 -4.64
CA PRO A 46 -21.77 -8.06 -3.30
C PRO A 46 -20.69 -9.16 -3.11
N TYR A 47 -19.79 -9.31 -4.08
CA TYR A 47 -18.79 -10.40 -4.13
C TYR A 47 -17.34 -9.86 -4.17
N PRO A 48 -16.75 -9.54 -3.01
CA PRO A 48 -15.43 -8.92 -2.91
C PRO A 48 -14.28 -9.81 -3.42
N VAL A 49 -14.34 -11.13 -3.24
CA VAL A 49 -13.30 -12.02 -3.76
C VAL A 49 -13.34 -12.02 -5.28
N ALA A 50 -14.52 -12.18 -5.89
CA ALA A 50 -14.70 -12.19 -7.34
C ALA A 50 -14.22 -10.88 -7.98
N LEU A 51 -14.56 -9.74 -7.37
CA LEU A 51 -14.11 -8.42 -7.84
C LEU A 51 -12.59 -8.29 -7.82
N THR A 52 -11.95 -8.67 -6.72
CA THR A 52 -10.48 -8.55 -6.58
C THR A 52 -9.73 -9.62 -7.38
N LEU A 53 -10.30 -10.81 -7.54
CA LEU A 53 -9.81 -11.85 -8.43
C LEU A 53 -9.78 -11.34 -9.88
N TRP A 54 -10.85 -10.67 -10.32
CA TRP A 54 -10.90 -10.01 -11.63
C TRP A 54 -9.84 -8.93 -11.79
N HIS A 55 -9.60 -8.10 -10.77
CA HIS A 55 -8.51 -7.11 -10.79
C HIS A 55 -7.15 -7.78 -10.98
N MET A 56 -6.87 -8.84 -10.23
CA MET A 56 -5.58 -9.53 -10.30
C MET A 56 -5.39 -10.25 -11.63
N PHE A 57 -6.46 -10.85 -12.18
CA PHE A 57 -6.45 -11.41 -13.53
C PHE A 57 -6.10 -10.35 -14.58
N PHE A 58 -6.83 -9.23 -14.58
CA PHE A 58 -6.63 -8.14 -15.53
C PHE A 58 -5.23 -7.52 -15.43
N CYS A 59 -4.79 -7.24 -14.20
CA CYS A 59 -3.46 -6.70 -13.93
C CYS A 59 -2.35 -7.66 -14.38
N SER A 60 -2.52 -8.97 -14.12
CA SER A 60 -1.58 -10.01 -14.53
C SER A 60 -1.51 -10.12 -16.05
N ALA A 61 -2.66 -10.15 -16.74
CA ALA A 61 -2.73 -10.24 -18.19
C ALA A 61 -2.06 -9.03 -18.88
N LEU A 62 -2.34 -7.82 -18.41
CA LEU A 62 -1.69 -6.61 -18.92
C LEU A 62 -0.19 -6.58 -18.62
N ALA A 63 0.22 -6.90 -17.39
CA ALA A 63 1.64 -6.94 -17.04
C ALA A 63 2.40 -7.96 -17.90
N PHE A 64 1.81 -9.14 -18.13
CA PHE A 64 2.37 -10.15 -19.03
C PHE A 64 2.48 -9.63 -20.47
N GLY A 65 1.43 -8.99 -20.99
CA GLY A 65 1.43 -8.40 -22.33
C GLY A 65 2.53 -7.35 -22.51
N VAL A 66 2.65 -6.41 -21.57
CA VAL A 66 3.66 -5.33 -21.60
C VAL A 66 5.09 -5.90 -21.56
N VAL A 67 5.33 -6.91 -20.73
CA VAL A 67 6.62 -7.61 -20.64
C VAL A 67 6.93 -8.36 -21.94
N LYS A 68 5.97 -9.13 -22.47
CA LYS A 68 6.13 -9.90 -23.72
C LYS A 68 6.40 -9.01 -24.94
N MET A 69 5.81 -7.82 -24.97
CA MET A 69 6.04 -6.84 -26.02
C MET A 69 7.40 -6.12 -25.91
N GLY A 70 8.20 -6.40 -24.88
CA GLY A 70 9.53 -5.84 -24.71
C GLY A 70 9.56 -4.40 -24.18
N TYR A 71 8.43 -3.87 -23.71
CA TYR A 71 8.37 -2.51 -23.14
C TYR A 71 9.02 -2.41 -21.75
N VAL A 72 9.18 -3.54 -21.04
CA VAL A 72 9.77 -3.59 -19.70
C VAL A 72 10.68 -4.80 -19.57
N GLU A 73 11.92 -4.57 -19.14
CA GLU A 73 12.87 -5.62 -18.82
C GLU A 73 12.47 -6.38 -17.55
N THR A 74 12.54 -7.71 -17.62
CA THR A 74 12.37 -8.58 -16.46
C THR A 74 13.70 -9.00 -15.88
N ILE A 75 13.71 -9.25 -14.57
CA ILE A 75 14.88 -9.77 -13.88
C ILE A 75 14.76 -11.29 -13.85
N ASN A 76 15.78 -12.01 -14.32
CA ASN A 76 15.81 -13.46 -14.17
C ASN A 76 15.78 -13.84 -12.68
N MET A 77 14.62 -14.34 -12.23
CA MET A 77 14.40 -14.74 -10.85
C MET A 77 14.46 -16.26 -10.74
N SER A 78 15.31 -16.79 -9.87
CA SER A 78 15.36 -18.23 -9.65
C SER A 78 14.04 -18.74 -9.07
N SER A 79 13.64 -19.96 -9.44
CA SER A 79 12.40 -20.59 -8.95
C SER A 79 12.37 -20.68 -7.42
N GLU A 80 13.54 -20.89 -6.79
CA GLU A 80 13.69 -20.88 -5.34
C GLU A 80 13.40 -19.50 -4.75
N THR A 81 13.91 -18.42 -5.38
CA THR A 81 13.64 -17.05 -4.94
C THR A 81 12.16 -16.72 -5.06
N TYR A 82 11.55 -17.11 -6.18
CA TYR A 82 10.13 -16.93 -6.42
C TYR A 82 9.30 -17.63 -5.34
N LEU A 83 9.57 -18.91 -5.06
CA LEU A 83 8.81 -19.69 -4.08
C LEU A 83 9.02 -19.19 -2.64
N LYS A 84 10.25 -18.86 -2.25
CA LYS A 84 10.55 -18.44 -0.86
C LYS A 84 10.20 -16.99 -0.55
N ALA A 85 10.16 -16.11 -1.55
CA ALA A 85 9.93 -14.68 -1.33
C ALA A 85 8.66 -14.15 -1.99
N VAL A 86 8.40 -14.46 -3.26
CA VAL A 86 7.25 -13.91 -3.99
C VAL A 86 5.95 -14.59 -3.55
N VAL A 87 5.93 -15.90 -3.36
CA VAL A 87 4.71 -16.62 -2.97
C VAL A 87 4.11 -16.16 -1.64
N PRO A 88 4.90 -16.00 -0.55
CA PRO A 88 4.38 -15.42 0.70
C PRO A 88 3.85 -13.99 0.55
N ILE A 89 4.51 -13.17 -0.28
CA ILE A 89 4.04 -11.81 -0.59
C ILE A 89 2.70 -11.86 -1.33
N GLY A 90 2.57 -12.75 -2.33
CA GLY A 90 1.33 -12.98 -3.07
C GLY A 90 0.18 -13.45 -2.18
N ALA A 91 0.44 -14.36 -1.25
CA ALA A 91 -0.54 -14.83 -0.27
C ALA A 91 -1.03 -13.70 0.65
N CYS A 92 -0.10 -12.90 1.20
CA CYS A 92 -0.46 -11.75 2.02
C CYS A 92 -1.23 -10.70 1.23
N TYR A 93 -0.89 -10.50 -0.05
CA TYR A 93 -1.61 -9.58 -0.92
C TYR A 93 -3.03 -10.04 -1.22
N ALA A 94 -3.22 -11.34 -1.51
CA ALA A 94 -4.54 -11.93 -1.68
C ALA A 94 -5.41 -11.75 -0.43
N GLY A 95 -4.85 -12.04 0.75
CA GLY A 95 -5.52 -11.80 2.03
C GLY A 95 -5.91 -10.34 2.22
N THR A 96 -5.01 -9.41 1.89
CA THR A 96 -5.29 -7.97 1.98
C THR A 96 -6.46 -7.56 1.09
N LEU A 97 -6.42 -7.97 -0.17
CA LEU A 97 -7.43 -7.62 -1.17
C LEU A 97 -8.79 -8.20 -0.79
N TRP A 98 -8.84 -9.49 -0.46
CA TRP A 98 -10.07 -10.15 -0.06
C TRP A 98 -10.66 -9.49 1.19
N LEU A 99 -9.93 -9.50 2.30
CA LEU A 99 -10.45 -9.06 3.60
C LEU A 99 -10.75 -7.55 3.60
N GLY A 100 -9.92 -6.75 2.93
CA GLY A 100 -10.09 -5.30 2.84
C GLY A 100 -11.28 -4.91 1.98
N ASN A 101 -11.56 -5.62 0.89
CA ASN A 101 -12.77 -5.36 0.09
C ASN A 101 -14.03 -5.94 0.75
N ALA A 102 -13.93 -7.07 1.45
CA ALA A 102 -15.04 -7.62 2.21
C ALA A 102 -15.51 -6.70 3.34
N ALA A 103 -14.60 -5.90 3.93
CA ALA A 103 -14.97 -4.89 4.93
C ALA A 103 -15.96 -3.83 4.37
N TYR A 104 -15.94 -3.53 3.07
CA TYR A 104 -16.90 -2.60 2.46
C TYR A 104 -18.35 -3.09 2.51
N LEU A 105 -18.59 -4.39 2.67
CA LEU A 105 -19.96 -4.90 2.83
C LEU A 105 -20.56 -4.54 4.19
N TYR A 106 -19.73 -4.26 5.20
CA TYR A 106 -20.15 -4.08 6.58
C TYR A 106 -19.91 -2.68 7.11
N LEU A 107 -18.89 -1.98 6.61
CA LEU A 107 -18.46 -0.68 7.13
C LEU A 107 -18.60 0.43 6.08
N SER A 108 -18.70 1.66 6.59
CA SER A 108 -18.59 2.88 5.77
C SER A 108 -17.15 3.06 5.27
N VAL A 109 -16.97 3.74 4.14
CA VAL A 109 -15.62 4.01 3.61
C VAL A 109 -14.86 4.93 4.57
N SER A 110 -15.54 5.92 5.16
CA SER A 110 -14.97 6.79 6.19
C SER A 110 -14.40 6.00 7.36
N PHE A 111 -15.18 5.06 7.93
CA PHE A 111 -14.71 4.26 9.06
C PHE A 111 -13.57 3.31 8.68
N ILE A 112 -13.60 2.73 7.48
CA ILE A 112 -12.48 1.94 6.97
C ILE A 112 -11.19 2.77 6.88
N GLN A 113 -11.26 4.02 6.42
CA GLN A 113 -10.07 4.89 6.42
C GLN A 113 -9.60 5.23 7.84
N MET A 114 -10.53 5.38 8.79
CA MET A 114 -10.18 5.61 10.19
C MET A 114 -9.44 4.40 10.78
N LEU A 115 -9.92 3.18 10.54
CA LEU A 115 -9.24 1.95 10.99
C LEU A 115 -7.84 1.80 10.36
N LYS A 116 -7.67 2.24 9.10
CA LYS A 116 -6.36 2.23 8.42
C LYS A 116 -5.32 3.16 9.06
N ALA A 117 -5.68 4.08 9.94
CA ALA A 117 -4.69 4.80 10.75
C ALA A 117 -3.86 3.86 11.65
N LEU A 118 -4.30 2.62 11.89
CA LEU A 118 -3.51 1.58 12.57
C LEU A 118 -2.43 0.96 11.68
N MET A 119 -2.36 1.30 10.39
CA MET A 119 -1.39 0.72 9.47
C MET A 119 0.07 0.90 9.94
N PRO A 120 0.53 2.10 10.38
CA PRO A 120 1.88 2.26 10.90
C PRO A 120 2.15 1.44 12.16
N VAL A 121 1.13 1.22 13.00
CA VAL A 121 1.23 0.37 14.20
C VAL A 121 1.51 -1.06 13.78
N ALA A 122 0.71 -1.62 12.86
CA ALA A 122 0.87 -2.98 12.38
C ALA A 122 2.21 -3.18 11.66
N VAL A 123 2.61 -2.24 10.79
CA VAL A 123 3.92 -2.29 10.12
C VAL A 123 5.07 -2.25 11.12
N PHE A 124 4.99 -1.44 12.17
CA PHE A 124 6.02 -1.40 13.21
C PHE A 124 6.12 -2.74 13.97
N VAL A 125 4.99 -3.29 14.41
CA VAL A 125 4.96 -4.56 15.16
C VAL A 125 5.51 -5.71 14.30
N VAL A 126 5.03 -5.85 13.07
CA VAL A 126 5.54 -6.87 12.14
C VAL A 126 6.99 -6.60 11.78
N GLY A 127 7.37 -5.34 11.59
CA GLY A 127 8.74 -4.95 11.30
C GLY A 127 9.71 -5.36 12.40
N CYS A 128 9.33 -5.20 13.67
CA CYS A 128 10.09 -5.69 14.82
C CYS A 128 10.14 -7.23 14.85
N ALA A 129 9.03 -7.92 14.59
CA ALA A 129 8.97 -9.39 14.58
C ALA A 129 9.91 -10.00 13.51
N PHE A 130 10.04 -9.36 12.35
CA PHE A 130 10.94 -9.78 11.27
C PHE A 130 12.36 -9.18 11.37
N GLY A 131 12.66 -8.40 12.42
CA GLY A 131 13.97 -7.77 12.63
C GLY A 131 14.34 -6.72 11.58
N THR A 132 13.35 -6.10 10.94
CA THR A 132 13.53 -4.99 9.98
C THR A 132 13.45 -3.61 10.64
N GLU A 133 12.84 -3.53 11.82
CA GLU A 133 12.72 -2.32 12.64
C GLU A 133 13.28 -2.58 14.04
N LYS A 134 13.97 -1.59 14.61
CA LYS A 134 14.49 -1.67 15.98
C LYS A 134 13.42 -1.27 16.98
N TYR A 135 13.24 -2.07 18.02
CA TYR A 135 12.32 -1.75 19.11
C TYR A 135 12.75 -0.45 19.81
N ASN A 136 11.78 0.44 20.05
CA ASN A 136 11.98 1.69 20.76
C ASN A 136 10.73 1.98 21.60
N GLY A 137 10.88 2.11 22.92
CA GLY A 137 9.77 2.37 23.84
C GLY A 137 9.02 3.67 23.54
N GLY A 138 9.71 4.71 23.08
CA GLY A 138 9.07 5.96 22.65
C GLY A 138 8.22 5.81 21.40
N THR A 139 8.59 4.89 20.50
CA THR A 139 7.76 4.51 19.35
C THR A 139 6.55 3.70 19.79
N LEU A 140 6.73 2.74 20.73
CA LEU A 140 5.63 1.94 21.26
C LEU A 140 4.55 2.82 21.92
N VAL A 141 4.94 3.79 22.76
CA VAL A 141 4.00 4.74 23.37
C VAL A 141 3.24 5.52 22.30
N ASN A 142 3.92 5.97 21.23
CA ASN A 142 3.24 6.63 20.12
C ASN A 142 2.21 5.70 19.44
N MET A 143 2.55 4.43 19.23
CA MET A 143 1.63 3.45 18.66
C MET A 143 0.40 3.21 19.55
N LEU A 144 0.56 3.23 20.87
CA LEU A 144 -0.58 3.15 21.80
C LEU A 144 -1.50 4.36 21.69
N ILE A 145 -0.96 5.57 21.50
CA ILE A 145 -1.77 6.78 21.28
C ILE A 145 -2.55 6.70 19.96
N VAL A 146 -1.92 6.20 18.89
CA VAL A 146 -2.62 5.94 17.61
C VAL A 146 -3.78 4.97 17.83
N SER A 147 -3.53 3.84 18.51
CA SER A 147 -4.55 2.84 18.82
C SER A 147 -5.69 3.40 19.66
N LEU A 148 -5.39 4.23 20.66
CA LEU A 148 -6.40 4.89 21.49
C LEU A 148 -7.27 5.85 20.66
N GLY A 149 -6.67 6.66 19.79
CA GLY A 149 -7.42 7.56 18.91
C GLY A 149 -8.38 6.80 17.99
N VAL A 150 -7.92 5.69 17.40
CA VAL A 150 -8.77 4.82 16.57
C VAL A 150 -9.86 4.12 17.39
N ALA A 151 -9.58 3.73 18.64
CA ALA A 151 -10.58 3.16 19.54
C ALA A 151 -11.68 4.19 19.87
N ILE A 152 -11.31 5.42 20.24
CA ILE A 152 -12.26 6.53 20.46
C ILE A 152 -13.07 6.80 19.18
N ALA A 153 -12.39 6.82 18.03
CA ALA A 153 -13.09 6.96 16.75
C ALA A 153 -14.09 5.83 16.56
N SER A 154 -13.72 4.58 16.84
CA SER A 154 -14.61 3.42 16.71
C SER A 154 -15.83 3.48 17.64
N PHE A 155 -15.69 4.02 18.85
CA PHE A 155 -16.83 4.23 19.77
C PHE A 155 -17.85 5.23 19.24
N GLY A 156 -17.44 6.18 18.39
CA GLY A 156 -18.35 7.14 17.77
C GLY A 156 -19.06 6.64 16.51
N GLU A 157 -18.77 5.44 16.02
CA GLU A 157 -19.29 4.95 14.74
C GLU A 157 -20.74 4.48 14.88
N LEU A 158 -21.63 5.05 14.07
CA LEU A 158 -23.06 4.71 14.11
C LEU A 158 -23.36 3.34 13.50
N ASN A 159 -22.61 2.95 12.45
CA ASN A 159 -22.79 1.66 11.77
C ASN A 159 -21.69 0.67 12.17
N PHE A 160 -21.43 0.55 13.48
CA PHE A 160 -20.37 -0.31 13.97
C PHE A 160 -20.75 -1.79 13.84
N VAL A 161 -20.10 -2.50 12.91
CA VAL A 161 -20.27 -3.95 12.71
C VAL A 161 -18.96 -4.68 13.01
N VAL A 162 -18.95 -5.47 14.09
CA VAL A 162 -17.75 -6.18 14.57
C VAL A 162 -17.11 -7.04 13.49
N ILE A 163 -17.91 -7.76 12.70
CA ILE A 163 -17.41 -8.61 11.60
C ILE A 163 -16.61 -7.78 10.59
N GLY A 164 -17.12 -6.61 10.21
CA GLY A 164 -16.42 -5.68 9.33
C GLY A 164 -15.10 -5.18 9.92
N VAL A 165 -15.09 -4.88 11.22
CA VAL A 165 -13.87 -4.46 11.93
C VAL A 165 -12.84 -5.59 11.95
N VAL A 166 -13.24 -6.82 12.28
CA VAL A 166 -12.33 -7.98 12.27
C VAL A 166 -11.74 -8.20 10.88
N LEU A 167 -12.57 -8.17 9.83
CA LEU A 167 -12.09 -8.27 8.44
C LEU A 167 -11.08 -7.17 8.11
N GLN A 168 -11.37 -5.92 8.48
CA GLN A 168 -10.47 -4.79 8.24
C GLN A 168 -9.16 -4.90 9.04
N MET A 169 -9.21 -5.38 10.28
CA MET A 169 -8.02 -5.60 11.10
C MET A 169 -7.14 -6.73 10.53
N CYS A 170 -7.74 -7.84 10.10
CA CYS A 170 -7.01 -8.92 9.43
C CYS A 170 -6.41 -8.45 8.08
N SER A 171 -7.12 -7.58 7.33
CA SER A 171 -6.58 -6.92 6.13
C SER A 171 -5.35 -6.07 6.46
N ILE A 172 -5.38 -5.29 7.55
CA ILE A 172 -4.21 -4.50 8.00
C ILE A 172 -3.04 -5.41 8.42
N CYS A 173 -3.30 -6.52 9.12
CA CYS A 173 -2.24 -7.47 9.48
C CYS A 173 -1.59 -8.12 8.25
N THR A 174 -2.39 -8.55 7.28
CA THR A 174 -1.86 -9.15 6.03
C THR A 174 -1.13 -8.11 5.18
N GLU A 175 -1.64 -6.87 5.09
CA GLU A 175 -1.01 -5.78 4.36
C GLU A 175 0.34 -5.37 4.98
N SER A 176 0.40 -5.21 6.30
CA SER A 176 1.65 -4.89 7.00
C SER A 176 2.71 -5.97 6.78
N THR A 177 2.29 -7.24 6.82
CA THR A 177 3.18 -8.37 6.55
C THR A 177 3.68 -8.36 5.11
N ARG A 178 2.79 -8.12 4.14
CA ARG A 178 3.17 -7.94 2.73
C ARG A 178 4.21 -6.83 2.57
N LEU A 179 3.97 -5.66 3.16
CA LEU A 179 4.87 -4.51 3.06
C LEU A 179 6.26 -4.81 3.63
N VAL A 180 6.34 -5.47 4.79
CA VAL A 180 7.63 -5.88 5.39
C VAL A 180 8.34 -6.94 4.55
N LEU A 181 7.62 -7.92 3.99
CA LEU A 181 8.21 -8.94 3.11
C LEU A 181 8.73 -8.32 1.80
N VAL A 182 7.99 -7.38 1.20
CA VAL A 182 8.44 -6.61 0.02
C VAL A 182 9.69 -5.81 0.38
N GLN A 183 9.72 -5.15 1.54
CA GLN A 183 10.90 -4.44 2.02
C GLN A 183 12.11 -5.38 2.13
N ILE A 184 11.95 -6.56 2.72
CA ILE A 184 13.03 -7.57 2.83
C ILE A 184 13.52 -8.00 1.44
N LEU A 185 12.59 -8.26 0.52
CA LEU A 185 12.90 -8.66 -0.85
C LEU A 185 13.75 -7.60 -1.58
N LEU A 186 13.34 -6.33 -1.49
CA LEU A 186 14.03 -5.23 -2.18
C LEU A 186 15.37 -4.89 -1.50
N GLN A 187 15.41 -4.81 -0.17
CA GLN A 187 16.60 -4.36 0.56
C GLN A 187 17.66 -5.45 0.71
N ARG A 188 17.28 -6.69 1.11
CA ARG A 188 18.26 -7.75 1.40
C ARG A 188 18.75 -8.48 0.16
N ARG A 189 17.91 -8.61 -0.88
CA ARG A 189 18.29 -9.29 -2.14
C ARG A 189 18.79 -8.34 -3.21
N GLY A 190 18.78 -7.03 -2.95
CA GLY A 190 19.28 -6.01 -3.88
C GLY A 190 18.50 -5.91 -5.20
N LEU A 191 17.28 -6.45 -5.25
CA LEU A 191 16.46 -6.43 -6.45
C LEU A 191 15.82 -5.05 -6.61
N LYS A 192 16.16 -4.36 -7.69
CA LYS A 192 15.44 -3.15 -8.12
C LYS A 192 14.34 -3.56 -9.09
N LEU A 193 13.16 -3.87 -8.57
CA LEU A 193 12.01 -4.22 -9.41
C LEU A 193 11.26 -2.95 -9.82
N ASN A 194 11.06 -2.77 -11.13
CA ASN A 194 10.04 -1.86 -11.62
C ASN A 194 8.65 -2.45 -11.25
N PRO A 195 7.64 -1.67 -10.85
CA PRO A 195 6.33 -2.15 -10.47
C PRO A 195 5.57 -2.93 -11.52
N ILE A 196 5.82 -2.73 -12.82
CA ILE A 196 5.26 -3.65 -13.83
C ILE A 196 5.87 -5.04 -13.64
N THR A 197 7.18 -5.11 -13.42
CA THR A 197 7.91 -6.34 -13.08
C THR A 197 7.45 -6.90 -11.72
N THR A 198 7.22 -6.06 -10.71
CA THR A 198 6.66 -6.48 -9.41
C THR A 198 5.27 -7.07 -9.56
N LEU A 199 4.41 -6.42 -10.35
CA LEU A 199 3.04 -6.87 -10.62
C LEU A 199 3.06 -8.16 -11.45
N TYR A 200 3.95 -8.27 -12.42
CA TYR A 200 4.19 -9.48 -13.21
C TYR A 200 4.52 -10.70 -12.34
N TYR A 201 5.32 -10.53 -11.28
CA TYR A 201 5.65 -11.63 -10.37
C TYR A 201 4.58 -11.87 -9.30
N ILE A 202 3.98 -10.83 -8.72
CA ILE A 202 3.08 -10.96 -7.57
C ILE A 202 1.63 -11.23 -7.98
N ALA A 203 1.12 -10.58 -9.04
CA ALA A 203 -0.29 -10.65 -9.43
C ALA A 203 -0.76 -12.07 -9.82
N PRO A 204 0.00 -12.89 -10.59
CA PRO A 204 -0.42 -14.25 -10.87
C PRO A 204 -0.52 -15.12 -9.60
N CYS A 205 0.42 -14.93 -8.68
CA CYS A 205 0.41 -15.65 -7.40
C CYS A 205 -0.78 -15.22 -6.54
N CYS A 206 -1.05 -13.91 -6.45
CA CYS A 206 -2.21 -13.34 -5.77
C CYS A 206 -3.53 -13.88 -6.36
N PHE A 207 -3.65 -13.90 -7.70
CA PHE A 207 -4.78 -14.51 -8.40
C PHE A 207 -4.98 -15.98 -8.00
N GLY A 208 -3.90 -16.77 -8.00
CA GLY A 208 -3.95 -18.17 -7.58
C GLY A 208 -4.47 -18.37 -6.15
N PHE A 209 -4.04 -17.52 -5.21
CA PHE A 209 -4.53 -17.57 -3.83
C PHE A 209 -5.97 -17.09 -3.66
N LEU A 210 -6.45 -16.17 -4.50
CA LEU A 210 -7.84 -15.71 -4.50
C LEU A 210 -8.80 -16.72 -5.14
N LEU A 211 -8.33 -17.61 -6.02
CA LEU A 211 -9.17 -18.65 -6.63
C LEU A 211 -9.78 -19.59 -5.59
N LEU A 212 -9.03 -19.93 -4.54
CA LEU A 212 -9.50 -20.84 -3.49
C LEU A 212 -10.73 -20.29 -2.73
N PRO A 213 -10.67 -19.10 -2.08
CA PRO A 213 -11.83 -18.53 -1.43
C PRO A 213 -12.95 -18.19 -2.42
N PHE A 214 -12.64 -17.82 -3.68
CA PHE A 214 -13.66 -17.60 -4.70
C PHE A 214 -14.45 -18.88 -4.97
N ALA A 215 -13.76 -19.98 -5.29
CA ALA A 215 -14.39 -21.26 -5.61
C ALA A 215 -15.20 -21.83 -4.45
N MET A 216 -14.75 -21.62 -3.21
CA MET A 216 -15.41 -22.16 -2.01
C MET A 216 -16.58 -21.30 -1.52
N LEU A 217 -16.49 -19.97 -1.62
CA LEU A 217 -17.40 -19.06 -0.91
C LEU A 217 -18.34 -18.28 -1.83
N GLU A 218 -17.85 -17.81 -2.99
CA GLU A 218 -18.57 -16.86 -3.83
C GLU A 218 -19.07 -17.48 -5.14
N ALA A 219 -18.29 -18.36 -5.78
CA ALA A 219 -18.68 -19.01 -7.03
C ALA A 219 -20.01 -19.76 -6.92
N PRO A 220 -20.27 -20.58 -5.87
CA PRO A 220 -21.56 -21.26 -5.73
C PRO A 220 -22.71 -20.27 -5.49
N LYS A 221 -22.45 -19.12 -4.84
CA LYS A 221 -23.47 -18.11 -4.58
C LYS A 221 -23.83 -17.36 -5.86
N ILE A 222 -22.81 -16.93 -6.61
CA ILE A 222 -22.99 -16.23 -7.89
C ILE A 222 -23.74 -17.11 -8.89
N MET A 223 -23.41 -18.40 -8.98
CA MET A 223 -24.07 -19.33 -9.91
C MET A 223 -25.56 -19.56 -9.58
N ASN A 224 -25.95 -19.43 -8.32
CA ASN A 224 -27.31 -19.69 -7.85
C ASN A 224 -28.11 -18.41 -7.57
N ASP A 225 -27.51 -17.23 -7.75
CA ASP A 225 -28.15 -15.95 -7.47
C ASP A 225 -28.59 -15.28 -8.79
N PRO A 226 -29.90 -15.29 -9.11
CA PRO A 226 -30.42 -14.67 -10.33
C PRO A 226 -30.46 -13.14 -10.27
N SER A 227 -30.20 -12.54 -9.09
CA SER A 227 -30.22 -11.09 -8.89
C SER A 227 -28.88 -10.41 -9.17
N VAL A 228 -27.84 -11.20 -9.44
CA VAL A 228 -26.49 -10.68 -9.70
C VAL A 228 -26.45 -9.88 -10.98
N VAL A 229 -26.06 -8.62 -10.87
CA VAL A 229 -25.89 -7.74 -12.02
C VAL A 229 -24.42 -7.71 -12.44
N PHE A 230 -24.12 -8.32 -13.58
CA PHE A 230 -22.80 -8.25 -14.20
C PHE A 230 -22.81 -7.32 -15.42
N SER A 231 -22.07 -6.22 -15.34
CA SER A 231 -21.86 -5.30 -16.47
C SER A 231 -20.38 -5.35 -16.91
N PRO A 232 -20.08 -5.93 -18.09
CA PRO A 232 -18.70 -6.02 -18.59
C PRO A 232 -17.98 -4.67 -18.61
N ALA A 233 -18.68 -3.60 -19.00
CA ALA A 233 -18.12 -2.25 -19.06
C ALA A 233 -17.70 -1.73 -17.67
N VAL A 234 -18.52 -1.98 -16.64
CA VAL A 234 -18.21 -1.62 -15.25
C VAL A 234 -16.99 -2.39 -14.76
N PHE A 235 -16.93 -3.70 -14.99
CA PHE A 235 -15.83 -4.53 -14.52
C PHE A 235 -14.51 -4.23 -15.24
N ILE A 236 -14.54 -3.99 -16.56
CA ILE A 236 -13.35 -3.61 -17.32
C ILE A 236 -12.85 -2.23 -16.87
N SER A 237 -13.74 -1.24 -16.75
CA SER A 237 -13.33 0.11 -16.32
C SER A 237 -12.85 0.16 -14.87
N ASN A 238 -13.48 -0.60 -13.96
CA ASN A 238 -13.03 -0.73 -12.57
C ASN A 238 -11.67 -1.44 -12.46
N ALA A 239 -11.44 -2.51 -13.21
CA ALA A 239 -10.13 -3.17 -13.27
C ALA A 239 -9.05 -2.29 -13.93
N ALA A 240 -9.41 -1.50 -14.95
CA ALA A 240 -8.51 -0.52 -15.55
C ALA A 240 -8.12 0.57 -14.55
N ALA A 241 -9.06 1.05 -13.73
CA ALA A 241 -8.76 1.98 -12.64
C ALA A 241 -7.81 1.36 -11.59
N ALA A 242 -8.00 0.09 -11.23
CA ALA A 242 -7.11 -0.64 -10.34
C ALA A 242 -5.69 -0.79 -10.92
N PHE A 243 -5.58 -1.12 -12.21
CA PHE A 243 -4.28 -1.17 -12.90
C PHE A 243 -3.61 0.21 -12.97
N ALA A 244 -4.36 1.26 -13.34
CA ALA A 244 -3.88 2.63 -13.39
C ALA A 244 -3.37 3.11 -12.01
N LEU A 245 -4.08 2.75 -10.92
CA LEU A 245 -3.62 3.03 -9.55
C LEU A 245 -2.28 2.35 -9.25
N ASN A 246 -2.14 1.06 -9.59
CA ASN A 246 -0.86 0.36 -9.44
C ASN A 246 0.28 1.08 -10.18
N MET A 247 -0.02 1.65 -11.35
CA MET A 247 0.95 2.41 -12.13
C MET A 247 1.25 3.79 -11.55
N ALA A 248 0.25 4.49 -11.04
CA ALA A 248 0.46 5.76 -10.36
C ALA A 248 1.29 5.62 -9.08
N VAL A 249 1.08 4.53 -8.32
CA VAL A 249 1.92 4.20 -7.15
C VAL A 249 3.38 4.09 -7.56
N PHE A 250 3.69 3.45 -8.69
CA PHE A 250 5.07 3.38 -9.17
C PHE A 250 5.66 4.74 -9.47
N LEU A 251 4.97 5.52 -10.31
CA LEU A 251 5.44 6.83 -10.73
C LEU A 251 5.72 7.70 -9.49
N LEU A 252 4.85 7.58 -8.49
CA LEU A 252 5.02 8.24 -7.21
C LEU A 252 6.26 7.74 -6.45
N ILE A 253 6.46 6.43 -6.29
CA ILE A 253 7.64 5.87 -5.59
C ILE A 253 8.94 6.29 -6.29
N GLY A 254 8.97 6.23 -7.63
CA GLY A 254 10.17 6.51 -8.42
C GLY A 254 10.53 7.98 -8.53
N LYS A 255 9.57 8.89 -8.31
CA LYS A 255 9.76 10.34 -8.51
C LYS A 255 9.63 11.17 -7.24
N THR A 256 9.20 10.58 -6.13
CA THR A 256 8.99 11.29 -4.86
C THR A 256 9.76 10.67 -3.72
N SER A 257 9.97 11.44 -2.66
CA SER A 257 10.60 10.95 -1.44
C SER A 257 9.59 10.21 -0.56
N ALA A 258 10.06 9.27 0.26
CA ALA A 258 9.23 8.59 1.27
C ALA A 258 8.47 9.59 2.17
N LEU A 259 9.05 10.77 2.43
CA LEU A 259 8.40 11.87 3.13
C LEU A 259 7.15 12.37 2.39
N THR A 260 7.30 12.66 1.09
CA THR A 260 6.20 13.17 0.26
C THR A 260 5.06 12.17 0.23
N MET A 261 5.38 10.88 0.07
CA MET A 261 4.38 9.81 0.07
C MET A 261 3.64 9.71 1.40
N ASN A 262 4.34 9.82 2.54
CA ASN A 262 3.72 9.78 3.86
C ASN A 262 2.76 10.96 4.08
N ILE A 263 3.15 12.19 3.71
CA ILE A 263 2.28 13.36 3.85
C ILE A 263 1.08 13.26 2.90
N ALA A 264 1.33 12.93 1.63
CA ALA A 264 0.29 12.76 0.62
C ALA A 264 -0.72 11.67 1.01
N GLY A 265 -0.25 10.57 1.60
CA GLY A 265 -1.11 9.49 2.07
C GLY A 265 -2.08 9.94 3.16
N VAL A 266 -1.65 10.84 4.05
CA VAL A 266 -2.55 11.35 5.08
C VAL A 266 -3.58 12.32 4.50
N VAL A 267 -3.17 13.21 3.59
CA VAL A 267 -4.10 14.10 2.88
C VAL A 267 -5.14 13.28 2.12
N LYS A 268 -4.69 12.22 1.43
CA LYS A 268 -5.55 11.25 0.74
C LYS A 268 -6.60 10.66 1.68
N ASP A 269 -6.23 10.19 2.87
CA ASP A 269 -7.16 9.54 3.79
C ASP A 269 -8.26 10.51 4.27
N TRP A 270 -7.91 11.77 4.60
CA TRP A 270 -8.89 12.80 4.92
C TRP A 270 -9.83 13.13 3.75
N MET A 271 -9.28 13.23 2.53
CA MET A 271 -10.10 13.43 1.33
C MET A 271 -11.07 12.28 1.09
N LEU A 272 -10.65 11.04 1.33
CA LEU A 272 -11.51 9.85 1.20
C LEU A 272 -12.65 9.83 2.23
N ILE A 273 -12.38 10.28 3.46
CA ILE A 273 -13.43 10.45 4.48
C ILE A 273 -14.46 11.48 3.99
N GLY A 274 -14.00 12.67 3.56
CA GLY A 274 -14.90 13.73 3.06
C GLY A 274 -15.70 13.28 1.83
N LEU A 275 -15.05 12.61 0.88
CA LEU A 275 -15.73 12.08 -0.31
C LEU A 275 -16.73 10.98 0.05
N SER A 276 -16.46 10.16 1.08
CA SER A 276 -17.39 9.14 1.56
C SER A 276 -18.66 9.76 2.14
N VAL A 277 -18.53 10.86 2.87
CA VAL A 277 -19.66 11.63 3.40
C VAL A 277 -20.46 12.22 2.24
N LEU A 278 -19.79 12.81 1.24
CA LEU A 278 -20.46 13.43 0.10
C LEU A 278 -21.18 12.42 -0.81
N MET A 279 -20.53 11.30 -1.16
CA MET A 279 -21.07 10.34 -2.13
C MET A 279 -22.05 9.35 -1.52
N TYR A 280 -21.81 8.92 -0.27
CA TYR A 280 -22.57 7.84 0.37
C TYR A 280 -23.34 8.28 1.61
N ALA A 281 -23.39 9.59 1.90
CA ALA A 281 -24.00 10.12 3.13
C ALA A 281 -23.54 9.37 4.39
N SER A 282 -22.25 8.96 4.41
CA SER A 282 -21.71 8.15 5.50
C SER A 282 -21.80 8.94 6.82
N PRO A 283 -22.41 8.38 7.88
CA PRO A 283 -22.46 9.08 9.15
C PRO A 283 -21.06 9.20 9.73
N VAL A 284 -20.69 10.42 10.11
CA VAL A 284 -19.43 10.72 10.77
C VAL A 284 -19.74 11.62 11.96
N THR A 285 -19.58 11.07 13.16
CA THR A 285 -19.89 11.81 14.38
C THR A 285 -18.72 12.72 14.78
N PRO A 286 -18.97 13.78 15.59
CA PRO A 286 -17.89 14.57 16.17
C PRO A 286 -16.91 13.73 16.99
N LEU A 287 -17.40 12.68 17.66
CA LEU A 287 -16.57 11.74 18.41
C LEU A 287 -15.66 10.91 17.47
N ASN A 288 -16.18 10.45 16.32
CA ASN A 288 -15.37 9.80 15.29
C ASN A 288 -14.20 10.71 14.87
N LEU A 289 -14.51 11.96 14.52
CA LEU A 289 -13.52 12.92 14.05
C LEU A 289 -12.50 13.28 15.13
N GLY A 290 -12.95 13.49 16.37
CA GLY A 290 -12.08 13.77 17.50
C GLY A 290 -11.08 12.64 17.77
N GLY A 291 -11.55 11.39 17.81
CA GLY A 291 -10.68 10.22 17.97
C GLY A 291 -9.70 10.05 16.80
N TYR A 292 -10.19 10.19 15.57
CA TYR A 292 -9.35 10.08 14.38
C TYR A 292 -8.30 11.20 14.31
N PHE A 293 -8.64 12.41 14.73
CA PHE A 293 -7.71 13.54 14.82
C PHE A 293 -6.56 13.26 15.80
N ILE A 294 -6.85 12.65 16.97
CA ILE A 294 -5.82 12.20 17.92
C ILE A 294 -4.89 11.18 17.25
N ALA A 295 -5.45 10.17 16.58
CA ALA A 295 -4.67 9.15 15.88
C ALA A 295 -3.79 9.78 14.78
N PHE A 296 -4.34 10.69 14.01
CA PHE A 296 -3.65 11.45 12.97
C PHE A 296 -2.44 12.21 13.52
N LEU A 297 -2.61 12.99 14.59
CA LEU A 297 -1.49 13.75 15.20
C LEU A 297 -0.37 12.82 15.68
N ALA A 298 -0.73 11.67 16.27
CA ALA A 298 0.25 10.68 16.69
C ALA A 298 0.99 10.03 15.51
N VAL A 299 0.30 9.75 14.38
CA VAL A 299 0.96 9.26 13.16
C VAL A 299 1.91 10.33 12.58
N CYS A 300 1.50 11.60 12.56
CA CYS A 300 2.37 12.71 12.14
C CYS A 300 3.62 12.81 13.00
N LEU A 301 3.48 12.71 14.32
CA LEU A 301 4.60 12.73 15.26
C LEU A 301 5.56 11.56 15.02
N TYR A 302 5.03 10.35 14.83
CA TYR A 302 5.84 9.17 14.50
C TYR A 302 6.63 9.36 13.20
N ASN A 303 5.94 9.77 12.13
CA ASN A 303 6.56 10.01 10.83
C ASN A 303 7.65 11.08 10.96
N TYR A 304 7.38 12.17 11.67
CA TYR A 304 8.36 13.23 11.93
C TYR A 304 9.61 12.72 12.65
N ARG A 305 9.45 11.94 13.73
CA ARG A 305 10.57 11.35 14.48
C ARG A 305 11.39 10.38 13.62
N LYS A 306 10.72 9.51 12.84
CA LYS A 306 11.38 8.57 11.93
C LYS A 306 12.17 9.28 10.83
N LEU A 307 11.66 10.40 10.33
CA LEU A 307 12.37 11.24 9.36
C LEU A 307 13.62 11.87 9.96
N GLN A 308 13.52 12.41 11.18
CA GLN A 308 14.68 12.97 11.86
C GLN A 308 15.78 11.93 12.10
N SER A 309 15.41 10.70 12.47
CA SER A 309 16.40 9.62 12.63
C SER A 309 17.09 9.26 11.32
N MET A 310 16.35 9.26 10.19
CA MET A 310 16.95 9.03 8.87
C MET A 310 17.89 10.16 8.45
N LYS A 311 17.57 11.42 8.78
CA LYS A 311 18.46 12.58 8.49
C LYS A 311 19.75 12.58 9.31
N LYS A 312 19.71 12.03 10.53
CA LYS A 312 20.86 11.95 11.44
C LYS A 312 21.74 10.71 11.20
N ALA A 313 21.27 9.74 10.42
CA ALA A 313 22.08 8.58 10.06
C ALA A 313 23.25 9.03 9.17
N PRO A 314 24.49 8.55 9.43
CA PRO A 314 25.60 8.82 8.51
C PRO A 314 25.23 8.33 7.11
N PRO A 315 25.69 9.01 6.04
CA PRO A 315 25.50 8.51 4.69
C PRO A 315 26.01 7.08 4.62
N VAL A 316 25.17 6.18 4.11
CA VAL A 316 25.56 4.78 3.88
C VAL A 316 26.80 4.83 2.99
N ALA A 317 27.94 4.37 3.51
CA ALA A 317 29.19 4.24 2.77
C ALA A 317 28.87 3.66 1.39
N SER A 318 29.34 4.34 0.33
CA SER A 318 29.15 3.82 -1.03
C SER A 318 29.72 2.41 -1.08
N LYS A 319 29.13 1.54 -1.91
CA LYS A 319 29.63 0.16 -2.09
C LYS A 319 31.14 0.12 -2.44
N ASP A 320 31.66 1.22 -2.99
CA ASP A 320 33.07 1.43 -3.31
C ASP A 320 33.98 1.51 -2.05
N GLU A 321 33.52 2.10 -0.94
CA GLU A 321 34.26 2.16 0.33
C GLU A 321 34.30 0.82 1.08
N LEU A 322 33.26 -0.01 0.91
CA LEU A 322 33.22 -1.37 1.45
C LEU A 322 34.08 -2.34 0.63
N GLN A 323 34.25 -2.10 -0.68
CA GLN A 323 35.18 -2.87 -1.51
C GLN A 323 36.64 -2.49 -1.25
N SER A 324 36.96 -1.20 -1.07
CA SER A 324 38.33 -0.77 -0.73
C SER A 324 38.79 -1.24 0.66
N ALA A 325 37.87 -1.45 1.60
CA ALA A 325 38.17 -2.00 2.92
C ALA A 325 38.37 -3.53 2.93
N SER A 326 37.92 -4.23 1.89
CA SER A 326 38.07 -5.68 1.74
C SER A 326 39.29 -6.10 0.91
N ASP A 327 40.03 -5.14 0.36
CA ASP A 327 41.20 -5.40 -0.48
C ASP A 327 42.47 -5.57 0.39
N PRO A 328 43.07 -6.77 0.50
CA PRO A 328 44.22 -7.01 1.36
C PRO A 328 45.50 -6.28 0.93
N GLU A 329 45.55 -5.70 -0.29
CA GLU A 329 46.72 -4.96 -0.80
C GLU A 329 46.86 -3.52 -0.27
N LEU A 330 45.85 -2.97 0.42
CA LEU A 330 45.86 -1.59 0.92
C LEU A 330 46.07 -1.46 2.44
N ARG A 331 46.45 -2.54 3.14
CA ARG A 331 46.90 -2.41 4.54
C ARG A 331 48.20 -1.60 4.56
N PRO A 332 48.28 -0.49 5.32
CA PRO A 332 49.55 0.19 5.50
C PRO A 332 50.53 -0.79 6.16
N LEU A 333 51.61 -1.12 5.45
CA LEU A 333 52.74 -1.85 5.99
C LEU A 333 53.26 -1.06 7.19
N ASN A 334 53.03 -1.57 8.39
CA ASN A 334 53.63 -1.08 9.60
C ASN A 334 55.14 -1.36 9.53
N THR A 335 55.91 -0.45 8.95
CA THR A 335 57.36 -0.48 9.01
C THR A 335 57.80 0.04 10.37
N SER A 336 57.87 -0.85 11.37
CA SER A 336 58.70 -0.63 12.55
C SER A 336 60.15 -0.94 12.19
N LYS A 337 60.98 0.09 12.17
CA LYS A 337 62.33 -0.02 12.72
C LYS A 337 62.26 0.15 14.23
#